data_AF-A0A2M8NM73-F1
#
_entry.id   AF-A0A2M8NM73-F1
#
_cell.length_a   1.000
_cell.length_b   1.000
_cell.length_c   1.000
_cell.angle_alpha   90.00
_cell.angle_beta   90.00
_cell.angle_gamma   90.00
#
_symmetry.space_group_name_H-M   'P 1'
#
loop_
_entity.id
_entity.type
_entity.pdbx_description
1 polymer ?
#
loop_
_entity_poly.entity_id
_entity_poly.type
_entity_poly.pdbx_seq_one_letter_code
_entity_poly.pdbx_strand_id
1 'polypeptide(L)'
;HVHIYLLDDQKEYLVLSGGAGEIGKIMVTYGHKININAPQSLVALCARTHELVIVNDVTKTPNYLPNRFLPKTASELAIPMIVAGQLIGVFDVQSEQYDYFN
;
A
#
# COMPACT_ATOMS: atom_id res chain seq x y z
N HIS A 1 9.05 -1.63 5.94
CA HIS A 1 7.92 -2.58 6.07
C HIS A 1 7.49 -3.05 4.70
N VAL A 2 6.95 -4.27 4.61
CA VAL A 2 6.49 -4.87 3.35
C VAL A 2 5.12 -5.47 3.58
N HIS A 3 4.20 -5.25 2.65
CA HIS A 3 2.81 -5.67 2.73
C HIS A 3 2.32 -6.22 1.39
N ILE A 4 1.39 -7.18 1.46
CA ILE A 4 0.62 -7.67 0.33
C ILE A 4 -0.84 -7.35 0.60
N TYR A 5 -1.41 -6.51 -0.24
CA TYR A 5 -2.85 -6.28 -0.30
C TYR A 5 -3.45 -7.09 -1.44
N LEU A 6 -4.52 -7.83 -1.18
CA LEU A 6 -5.31 -8.49 -2.21
C LEU A 6 -6.61 -7.70 -2.41
N LEU A 7 -7.03 -7.58 -3.67
CA LEU A 7 -8.32 -7.01 -3.99
C LEU A 7 -9.42 -8.01 -3.58
N ASP A 8 -10.44 -7.54 -2.87
CA ASP A 8 -11.57 -8.38 -2.50
C ASP A 8 -12.47 -8.72 -3.70
N ASP A 9 -13.34 -9.72 -3.53
CA ASP A 9 -14.21 -10.22 -4.61
C ASP A 9 -15.18 -9.14 -5.13
N GLN A 10 -15.55 -8.19 -4.27
CA GLN A 10 -16.42 -7.05 -4.61
C GLN A 10 -15.66 -5.93 -5.34
N LYS A 11 -14.32 -6.00 -5.38
CA LYS A 11 -13.43 -4.98 -5.95
C LYS A 11 -13.57 -3.60 -5.30
N GLU A 12 -13.90 -3.57 -4.02
CA GLU A 12 -14.08 -2.35 -3.24
C GLU A 12 -12.91 -2.08 -2.31
N TYR A 13 -12.25 -3.13 -1.82
CA TYR A 13 -11.20 -3.03 -0.81
C TYR A 13 -9.94 -3.80 -1.20
N LEU A 14 -8.81 -3.15 -0.94
CA LEU A 14 -7.49 -3.77 -0.86
C LEU A 14 -7.31 -4.27 0.56
N VAL A 15 -7.41 -5.57 0.76
CA VAL A 15 -7.33 -6.24 2.07
C VAL A 15 -5.91 -6.69 2.33
N LEU A 16 -5.33 -6.25 3.46
CA LEU A 16 -3.99 -6.67 3.85
C LEU A 16 -3.97 -8.17 4.17
N SER A 17 -3.37 -8.94 3.28
CA SER A 17 -3.35 -10.41 3.34
C SER A 17 -2.02 -10.96 3.83
N GLY A 18 -0.95 -10.14 3.79
CA GLY A 18 0.35 -10.49 4.33
C GLY A 18 1.16 -9.25 4.70
N GLY A 19 2.03 -9.38 5.69
CA GLY A 19 2.91 -8.30 6.12
C GLY A 19 4.17 -8.81 6.81
N ALA A 20 5.29 -8.13 6.57
CA ALA A 20 6.58 -8.48 7.14
C ALA A 20 6.73 -7.98 8.58
N GLY A 21 7.33 -8.81 9.43
CA GLY A 21 7.56 -8.51 10.84
C GLY A 21 6.29 -8.52 11.69
N GLU A 22 6.44 -8.18 12.96
CA GLU A 22 5.35 -8.28 13.93
C GLU A 22 4.22 -7.28 13.66
N ILE A 23 4.56 -6.06 13.25
CA ILE A 23 3.57 -5.03 12.88
C ILE A 23 2.70 -5.50 11.71
N GLY A 24 3.30 -6.12 10.69
CA GLY A 24 2.55 -6.68 9.56
C GLY A 24 1.54 -7.74 10.00
N LYS A 25 1.94 -8.68 10.87
CA LYS A 25 1.03 -9.71 11.42
C LYS A 25 -0.11 -9.10 12.23
N ILE A 26 0.19 -8.10 13.06
CA ILE A 26 -0.82 -7.37 13.84
C ILE A 26 -1.84 -6.74 12.90
N MET A 27 -1.39 -6.01 11.88
CA MET A 27 -2.27 -5.34 10.92
C MET A 27 -3.15 -6.32 10.13
N VAL A 28 -2.60 -7.49 9.73
CA VAL A 28 -3.38 -8.57 9.11
C VAL A 28 -4.47 -9.07 10.07
N THR A 29 -4.12 -9.33 11.34
CA THR A 29 -5.07 -9.81 12.36
C THR A 29 -6.19 -8.80 12.63
N TYR A 30 -5.87 -7.50 12.58
CA TYR A 30 -6.87 -6.43 12.71
C TYR A 30 -7.76 -6.25 11.46
N GLY A 31 -7.53 -7.02 10.38
CA GLY A 31 -8.30 -6.91 9.15
C GLY A 31 -8.09 -5.57 8.45
N HIS A 32 -6.86 -5.03 8.49
CA HIS A 32 -6.57 -3.76 7.83
C HIS A 32 -6.91 -3.83 6.34
N LYS A 33 -7.63 -2.80 5.86
CA LYS A 33 -8.04 -2.69 4.47
C LYS A 33 -8.12 -1.24 4.05
N ILE A 34 -7.92 -1.00 2.76
CA ILE A 34 -7.96 0.32 2.13
C ILE A 34 -9.07 0.28 1.06
N ASN A 35 -9.99 1.24 1.09
CA ASN A 35 -10.97 1.38 0.02
C ASN A 35 -10.25 1.76 -1.28
N ILE A 36 -10.54 1.08 -2.39
CA ILE A 36 -9.86 1.34 -3.68
C ILE A 36 -10.09 2.77 -4.19
N ASN A 37 -11.19 3.42 -3.79
CA ASN A 37 -11.51 4.79 -4.14
C ASN A 37 -10.99 5.82 -3.12
N ALA A 38 -10.21 5.39 -2.12
CA ALA A 38 -9.58 6.33 -1.19
C ALA A 38 -8.70 7.33 -1.97
N PRO A 39 -9.02 8.63 -1.93
CA PRO A 39 -8.27 9.62 -2.70
C PRO A 39 -6.84 9.78 -2.15
N GLN A 40 -6.70 9.66 -0.82
CA GLN A 40 -5.44 9.70 -0.11
C GLN A 40 -5.01 8.27 0.22
N SER A 41 -4.37 7.60 -0.74
CA SER A 41 -3.60 6.37 -0.51
C SER A 41 -2.77 6.07 -1.77
N LEU A 42 -1.46 5.88 -1.60
CA LEU A 42 -0.56 5.49 -2.69
C LEU A 42 -0.85 4.05 -3.15
N VAL A 43 -1.16 3.15 -2.22
CA VAL A 43 -1.65 1.80 -2.50
C VAL A 43 -2.94 1.83 -3.34
N ALA A 44 -3.93 2.65 -2.96
CA ALA A 44 -5.18 2.76 -3.73
C ALA A 44 -4.97 3.47 -5.09
N LEU A 45 -4.09 4.47 -5.15
CA LEU A 45 -3.72 5.12 -6.40
C LEU A 45 -3.11 4.12 -7.38
N CYS A 46 -2.13 3.33 -6.94
CA CYS A 46 -1.51 2.24 -7.70
C CYS A 46 -2.55 1.23 -8.21
N ALA A 47 -3.49 0.83 -7.35
CA ALA A 47 -4.58 -0.05 -7.74
C ALA A 47 -5.51 0.56 -8.79
N ARG A 48 -5.81 1.86 -8.73
CA ARG A 48 -6.71 2.50 -9.73
C ARG A 48 -6.02 2.75 -11.07
N THR A 49 -4.73 3.10 -11.05
CA THR A 49 -4.00 3.42 -12.28
C THR A 49 -3.39 2.20 -12.95
N HIS A 50 -3.23 1.09 -12.21
CA HIS A 50 -2.43 -0.07 -12.64
C HIS A 50 -0.98 0.30 -12.97
N GLU A 51 -0.47 1.36 -12.35
CA GLU A 51 0.90 1.86 -12.54
C GLU A 51 1.70 1.75 -11.24
N LEU A 52 3.02 1.63 -11.40
CA LEU A 52 3.97 1.71 -10.30
C LEU A 52 3.88 3.10 -9.66
N VAL A 53 3.77 3.16 -8.34
CA VAL A 53 3.79 4.42 -7.59
C VAL A 53 5.03 4.43 -6.70
N ILE A 54 5.92 5.40 -6.90
CA ILE A 54 7.10 5.63 -6.06
C ILE A 54 7.00 7.03 -5.47
N VAL A 55 7.05 7.12 -4.14
CA VAL A 55 7.10 8.38 -3.41
C VAL A 55 8.27 8.35 -2.45
N ASN A 56 9.29 9.14 -2.76
CA ASN A 56 10.51 9.23 -1.98
C ASN A 56 10.41 10.20 -0.78
N ASP A 57 9.35 11.00 -0.72
CA ASP A 57 9.01 11.83 0.42
C ASP A 57 7.48 11.93 0.55
N VAL A 58 6.93 11.16 1.48
CA VAL A 58 5.47 11.10 1.69
C VAL A 58 4.88 12.40 2.24
N THR A 59 5.71 13.29 2.81
CA THR A 59 5.25 14.58 3.34
C THR A 59 4.95 15.60 2.23
N LYS A 60 5.46 15.35 1.02
CA LYS A 60 5.31 16.23 -0.14
C LYS A 60 4.18 15.80 -1.09
N THR A 61 3.50 14.68 -0.83
CA THR A 61 2.40 14.20 -1.66
C THR A 61 1.05 14.33 -0.93
N PRO A 62 0.00 14.84 -1.60
CA PRO A 62 -1.34 14.86 -1.01
C PRO A 62 -1.99 13.47 -0.94
N ASN A 63 -1.41 12.49 -1.63
CA ASN A 63 -1.98 11.15 -1.82
C ASN A 63 -1.54 10.14 -0.75
N TYR A 64 -0.81 10.55 0.27
CA TYR A 64 -0.33 9.65 1.32
C TYR A 64 -1.42 9.36 2.36
N LEU A 65 -1.53 8.10 2.78
CA LEU A 65 -2.42 7.65 3.86
C LEU A 65 -1.58 7.30 5.10
N PRO A 66 -1.60 8.12 6.17
CA PRO A 66 -0.87 7.79 7.38
C PRO A 66 -1.38 6.52 8.04
N ASN A 67 -0.46 5.63 8.43
CA ASN A 67 -0.79 4.43 9.19
C ASN A 67 -0.28 4.56 10.63
N ARG A 68 -1.20 4.48 11.60
CA ARG A 68 -0.87 4.59 13.04
C ARG A 68 0.17 3.57 13.53
N PHE A 69 0.29 2.42 12.86
CA PHE A 69 1.26 1.39 13.21
C PHE A 69 2.63 1.63 12.59
N LEU A 70 2.70 2.47 11.55
CA LEU A 70 3.91 2.84 10.81
C LEU A 70 4.10 4.37 10.80
N PRO A 71 4.19 5.03 11.97
CA PRO A 71 4.20 6.49 12.05
C PRO A 71 5.46 7.14 11.47
N LYS A 72 6.49 6.35 11.18
CA LYS A 72 7.80 6.82 10.70
C LYS A 72 7.99 6.64 9.20
N THR A 73 6.99 6.15 8.46
CA THR A 73 7.11 6.01 7.01
C THR A 73 7.45 7.37 6.38
N ALA A 74 8.58 7.40 5.68
CA ALA A 74 9.15 8.58 5.02
C ALA A 74 9.12 8.44 3.49
N SER A 75 9.21 7.21 2.98
CA SER A 75 9.04 6.87 1.57
C SER A 75 8.24 5.58 1.39
N GLU A 76 7.58 5.45 0.23
CA GLU A 76 6.67 4.34 -0.10
C GLU A 76 6.77 3.97 -1.58
N LEU A 77 6.71 2.67 -1.86
CA LEU A 77 6.71 2.04 -3.18
C LEU A 77 5.52 1.09 -3.25
N ALA A 78 4.59 1.33 -4.17
CA ALA A 78 3.45 0.46 -4.43
C ALA A 78 3.50 -0.09 -5.85
N ILE A 79 3.43 -1.42 -5.96
CA ILE A 79 3.53 -2.17 -7.22
C ILE A 79 2.21 -2.88 -7.49
N PRO A 80 1.56 -2.69 -8.65
CA PRO A 80 0.32 -3.37 -8.96
C PRO A 80 0.63 -4.85 -9.26
N MET A 81 -0.14 -5.75 -8.64
CA MET A 81 -0.06 -7.18 -8.94
C MET A 81 -1.15 -7.53 -9.94
N ILE A 82 -0.76 -7.93 -11.16
CA ILE A 82 -1.68 -8.18 -12.27
C ILE A 82 -1.46 -9.60 -12.81
N VAL A 83 -2.56 -10.34 -12.95
CA VAL A 83 -2.57 -11.69 -13.54
C VAL A 83 -3.59 -11.72 -14.67
N ALA A 84 -3.17 -12.17 -15.85
CA ALA A 84 -4.01 -12.23 -17.04
C ALA A 84 -4.74 -10.89 -17.35
N GLY A 85 -4.07 -9.76 -17.14
CA GLY A 85 -4.61 -8.42 -17.36
C GLY A 85 -5.58 -7.93 -16.28
N GLN A 86 -5.81 -8.69 -15.20
CA GLN A 86 -6.65 -8.30 -14.08
C GLN A 86 -5.80 -7.97 -12.85
N LEU A 87 -6.11 -6.84 -12.21
CA LEU A 87 -5.53 -6.48 -10.92
C LEU A 87 -6.02 -7.47 -9.86
N ILE A 88 -5.08 -8.11 -9.17
CA ILE A 88 -5.34 -9.00 -8.04
C ILE A 88 -4.98 -8.37 -6.69
N GLY A 89 -4.23 -7.25 -6.70
CA GLY A 89 -3.79 -6.60 -5.48
C GLY A 89 -2.63 -5.63 -5.69
N VAL A 90 -2.01 -5.22 -4.58
CA VAL A 90 -0.85 -4.32 -4.56
C VAL A 90 0.21 -4.86 -3.60
N PHE A 91 1.45 -4.89 -4.06
CA PHE A 91 2.62 -5.13 -3.23
C PHE A 91 3.18 -3.78 -2.76
N ASP A 92 3.20 -3.55 -1.47
CA ASP A 92 3.53 -2.27 -0.84
C ASP A 92 4.81 -2.39 0.00
N VAL A 93 5.73 -1.43 -0.17
CA VAL A 93 6.99 -1.35 0.56
C VAL A 93 7.16 0.06 1.09
N GLN A 94 7.42 0.17 2.39
CA GLN A 94 7.58 1.44 3.11
C GLN A 94 8.94 1.50 3.79
N SER A 95 9.58 2.67 3.80
CA SER A 95 10.85 2.92 4.49
C SER A 95 10.74 4.10 5.45
N GLU A 96 11.49 4.04 6.55
CA GLU A 96 11.66 5.20 7.46
C GLU A 96 12.67 6.22 6.91
N GLN A 97 13.31 5.93 5.77
CA GLN A 97 14.28 6.80 5.13
C GLN A 97 13.64 7.51 3.93
N TYR A 98 13.85 8.82 3.83
CA TYR A 98 13.59 9.57 2.59
C TYR A 98 14.48 9.08 1.44
N ASP A 99 14.00 9.19 0.21
CA ASP A 99 14.76 8.86 -1.00
C ASP A 99 15.26 7.41 -1.08
N TYR A 100 14.63 6.48 -0.34
CA TYR A 100 15.05 5.09 -0.28
C TYR A 100 14.90 4.32 -1.60
N PHE A 101 14.01 4.77 -2.49
CA PHE A 101 13.68 4.10 -3.76
C PHE A 101 14.16 4.88 -5.00
N ASN A 102 15.15 5.77 -4.84
CA ASN A 102 15.82 6.50 -5.93
C ASN A 102 17.07 5.77 -6.44
#